data_AF-G7TAJ2-F1
#
_entry.id   AF-G7TAJ2-F1
#
_cell.length_a   1.000
_cell.length_b   1.000
_cell.length_c   1.000
_cell.angle_alpha   90.00
_cell.angle_beta   90.00
_cell.angle_gamma   90.00
#
_symmetry.space_group_name_H-M   'P 1'
#
loop_
_entity.id
_entity.type
_entity.pdbx_description
1 polymer ?
#
loop_
_entity_poly.entity_id
_entity_poly.type
_entity_poly.pdbx_seq_one_letter_code
_entity_poly.pdbx_strand_id
1 'polypeptide(L)'
;MSYDRFQRTFALSSLANWASTRSGPQSVLQADCQHMLTDTVSLSSNQQVIGNWQLVWGPQVWQAPDSVLSCNVMYVAHTAAMPGTGEAYVVALSATNSRSLYDWFGEDFDVASSVDFASFNPSASSAPIALLESMANTLFKRL
;
A
#
# COMPACT_ATOMS: atom_id res chain seq x y z
N MET A 1 0.90 -6.54 28.20
CA MET A 1 1.26 -7.75 27.43
C MET A 1 1.77 -7.30 26.07
N SER A 2 2.91 -7.81 25.61
CA SER A 2 3.46 -7.45 24.30
C SER A 2 2.85 -8.31 23.20
N TYR A 3 2.73 -7.77 22.00
CA TYR A 3 2.20 -8.46 20.83
C TYR A 3 3.18 -9.49 20.26
N ASP A 4 2.63 -10.55 19.70
CA ASP A 4 3.39 -11.49 18.87
C ASP A 4 3.75 -10.89 17.50
N ARG A 5 4.54 -11.62 16.70
CA ARG A 5 4.99 -11.15 15.39
C ARG A 5 3.83 -10.77 14.44
N PHE A 6 2.74 -11.53 14.44
CA PHE A 6 1.63 -11.32 13.51
C PHE A 6 0.81 -10.09 13.93
N GLN A 7 0.56 -9.95 15.23
CA GLN A 7 -0.11 -8.79 15.81
C GLN A 7 0.70 -7.51 15.58
N ARG A 8 2.04 -7.55 15.71
CA ARG A 8 2.92 -6.42 15.43
C ARG A 8 2.88 -6.01 13.96
N THR A 9 3.01 -6.98 13.04
CA THR A 9 2.90 -6.72 11.61
C THR A 9 1.53 -6.14 11.26
N PHE A 10 0.45 -6.73 11.79
CA PHE A 10 -0.91 -6.24 11.55
C PHE A 10 -1.13 -4.81 12.08
N ALA A 11 -0.61 -4.50 13.28
CA ALA A 11 -0.70 -3.17 13.84
C ALA A 11 -0.03 -2.14 12.92
N LEU A 12 1.18 -2.42 12.42
CA LEU A 12 1.86 -1.56 11.45
C LEU A 12 1.09 -1.47 10.12
N SER A 13 0.69 -2.59 9.52
CA SER A 13 -0.10 -2.58 8.29
C SER A 13 -1.37 -1.73 8.39
N SER A 14 -2.02 -1.74 9.56
CA SER A 14 -3.23 -0.94 9.79
C SER A 14 -2.96 0.56 9.76
N LEU A 15 -1.79 1.02 10.20
CA LEU A 15 -1.43 2.45 10.22
C LEU A 15 -1.32 3.05 8.82
N ALA A 16 -1.05 2.25 7.78
CA ALA A 16 -1.00 2.74 6.41
C ALA A 16 -2.34 3.33 5.95
N ASN A 17 -3.45 2.87 6.53
CA ASN A 17 -4.80 3.36 6.22
C ASN A 17 -5.12 4.73 6.83
N TRP A 18 -4.24 5.32 7.64
CA TRP A 18 -4.50 6.58 8.33
C TRP A 18 -4.99 7.71 7.42
N ALA A 19 -4.33 7.88 6.26
CA ALA A 19 -4.65 8.95 5.31
C ALA A 19 -6.06 8.84 4.72
N SER A 20 -6.70 7.65 4.78
CA SER A 20 -8.10 7.47 4.34
C SER A 20 -9.10 8.28 5.17
N THR A 21 -8.74 8.58 6.42
CA THR A 21 -9.55 9.36 7.37
C THR A 21 -9.37 10.88 7.23
N ARG A 22 -8.55 11.31 6.27
CA ARG A 22 -8.16 12.70 6.05
C ARG A 22 -8.61 13.17 4.68
N SER A 23 -8.52 14.48 4.44
CA SER A 23 -8.77 15.09 3.14
C SER A 23 -7.88 16.31 2.97
N GLY A 24 -7.35 16.53 1.77
CA GLY A 24 -6.47 17.63 1.44
C GLY A 24 -5.54 17.31 0.27
N PRO A 25 -4.64 18.24 -0.08
CA PRO A 25 -3.61 18.00 -1.08
C PRO A 25 -2.67 16.86 -0.68
N GLN A 26 -2.15 16.10 -1.64
CA GLN A 26 -1.25 14.97 -1.44
C GLN A 26 -0.10 15.27 -0.46
N SER A 27 0.54 16.44 -0.60
CA SER A 27 1.65 16.85 0.27
C SER A 27 1.24 17.00 1.74
N VAL A 28 0.01 17.48 1.99
CA VAL A 28 -0.55 17.63 3.34
C VAL A 28 -0.88 16.26 3.92
N LEU A 29 -1.51 15.39 3.13
CA LEU A 29 -1.83 14.01 3.54
C LEU A 29 -0.56 13.22 3.87
N GLN A 30 0.49 13.37 3.07
CA GLN A 30 1.78 12.73 3.30
C GLN A 30 2.46 13.25 4.57
N ALA A 31 2.48 14.57 4.78
CA ALA A 31 3.05 15.17 5.99
C ALA A 31 2.30 14.73 7.26
N ASP A 32 0.96 14.71 7.23
CA ASP A 32 0.13 14.24 8.34
C ASP A 32 0.38 12.75 8.64
N CYS A 33 0.46 11.91 7.61
CA CYS A 33 0.76 10.49 7.76
C CYS A 33 2.18 10.26 8.32
N GLN A 34 3.18 10.97 7.81
CA GLN A 34 4.56 10.92 8.32
C GLN A 34 4.62 11.27 9.81
N HIS A 35 3.94 12.34 10.21
CA HIS A 35 3.88 12.79 11.59
C HIS A 35 3.24 11.72 12.48
N MET A 36 2.05 11.23 12.10
CA MET A 36 1.35 10.18 12.85
C MET A 36 2.19 8.90 12.98
N LEU A 37 2.84 8.44 11.91
CA LEU A 37 3.70 7.24 11.95
C LEU A 37 4.88 7.43 12.91
N THR A 38 5.57 8.57 12.80
CA THR A 38 6.74 8.89 13.63
C THR A 38 6.37 8.98 15.10
N ASP A 39 5.27 9.66 15.42
CA ASP A 39 4.76 9.75 16.79
C ASP A 39 4.37 8.36 17.32
N THR A 40 3.63 7.58 16.52
CA THR A 40 3.15 6.26 16.94
C THR A 40 4.27 5.31 17.28
N VAL A 41 5.36 5.25 16.48
CA VAL A 41 6.48 4.34 16.73
C VAL A 41 7.48 4.85 17.78
N SER A 42 7.49 6.16 18.05
CA SER A 42 8.35 6.76 19.07
C SER A 42 7.75 6.76 20.48
N LEU A 43 6.42 6.65 20.61
CA LEU A 43 5.74 6.57 21.91
C LEU A 43 6.15 5.31 22.69
N SER A 44 6.65 5.51 23.91
CA SER A 44 7.14 4.43 24.78
C SER A 44 6.06 3.40 25.13
N SER A 45 4.81 3.84 25.32
CA SER A 45 3.66 2.95 25.55
C SER A 45 3.42 2.02 24.36
N ASN A 46 3.55 2.53 23.14
CA ASN A 46 3.42 1.72 21.93
C ASN A 46 4.61 0.78 21.78
N GLN A 47 5.83 1.25 22.03
CA GLN A 47 7.04 0.42 21.98
C GLN A 47 6.96 -0.81 22.91
N GLN A 48 6.35 -0.67 24.08
CA GLN A 48 6.12 -1.79 25.00
C GLN A 48 5.15 -2.85 24.45
N VAL A 49 4.25 -2.45 23.55
CA VAL A 49 3.22 -3.32 22.97
C VAL A 49 3.67 -3.86 21.61
N ILE A 50 3.94 -2.98 20.65
CA ILE A 50 4.26 -3.32 19.25
C ILE A 50 5.77 -3.52 19.00
N GLY A 51 6.64 -3.12 19.93
CA GLY A 51 8.10 -3.19 19.80
C GLY A 51 8.74 -1.89 19.32
N ASN A 52 10.08 -1.86 19.34
CA ASN A 52 10.86 -0.70 18.91
C ASN A 52 10.98 -0.69 17.38
N TRP A 53 10.22 0.18 16.73
CA TRP A 53 10.22 0.35 15.28
C TRP A 53 10.76 1.72 14.88
N GLN A 54 11.39 1.76 13.71
CA GLN A 54 11.85 2.98 13.06
C GLN A 54 11.23 3.07 11.67
N LEU A 55 10.72 4.26 11.31
CA LEU A 55 10.30 4.54 9.94
C LEU A 55 11.55 4.79 9.10
N VAL A 56 11.81 3.92 8.11
CA VAL A 56 13.05 3.92 7.31
C VAL A 56 12.82 4.28 5.84
N TRP A 57 11.56 4.26 5.37
CA TRP A 57 11.18 4.75 4.05
C TRP A 57 9.71 5.18 4.04
N GLY A 58 9.38 6.21 3.26
CA GLY A 58 8.02 6.73 3.13
C GLY A 58 7.57 7.57 4.34
N PRO A 59 6.24 7.77 4.53
CA PRO A 59 5.18 7.25 3.66
C PRO A 59 5.18 7.98 2.32
N GLN A 60 4.90 7.23 1.25
CA GLN A 60 4.52 7.80 -0.03
C GLN A 60 3.00 7.72 -0.12
N VAL A 61 2.36 8.86 -0.30
CA VAL A 61 0.92 8.96 -0.55
C VAL A 61 0.72 9.21 -2.03
N TRP A 62 -0.05 8.34 -2.68
CA TRP A 62 -0.55 8.56 -4.03
C TRP A 62 -2.01 9.02 -3.97
N GLN A 63 -2.33 9.96 -4.84
CA GLN A 63 -3.62 10.62 -4.94
C GLN A 63 -3.93 10.80 -6.43
N ALA A 64 -5.14 10.41 -6.83
CA ALA A 64 -5.61 10.66 -8.19
C ALA A 64 -5.63 12.17 -8.51
N PRO A 65 -5.41 12.58 -9.78
CA PRO A 65 -5.53 13.97 -10.19
C PRO A 65 -6.84 14.61 -9.71
N ASP A 66 -6.77 15.84 -9.22
CA ASP A 66 -7.88 16.64 -8.69
C ASP A 66 -8.64 16.04 -7.49
N SER A 67 -8.19 14.90 -6.95
CA SER A 67 -8.74 14.33 -5.71
C SER A 67 -8.25 15.08 -4.48
N VAL A 68 -9.06 15.06 -3.43
CA VAL A 68 -8.67 15.49 -2.07
C VAL A 68 -8.48 14.31 -1.13
N LEU A 69 -8.61 13.08 -1.63
CA LEU A 69 -8.48 11.85 -0.86
C LEU A 69 -7.21 11.11 -1.28
N SER A 70 -6.58 10.41 -0.33
CA SER A 70 -5.55 9.45 -0.67
C SER A 70 -6.19 8.22 -1.29
N CYS A 71 -5.51 7.63 -2.27
CA CYS A 71 -5.90 6.37 -2.88
C CYS A 71 -5.01 5.25 -2.31
N ASN A 72 -3.69 5.44 -2.43
CA ASN A 72 -2.70 4.46 -2.00
C ASN A 72 -1.65 5.10 -1.08
N VAL A 73 -1.22 4.37 -0.05
CA VAL A 73 -0.15 4.75 0.85
C VAL A 73 0.78 3.57 1.04
N MET A 74 2.09 3.80 1.00
CA MET A 74 3.08 2.77 1.34
C MET A 74 4.18 3.36 2.22
N TYR A 75 4.65 2.58 3.19
CA TYR A 75 5.83 2.92 4.01
C TYR A 75 6.60 1.66 4.44
N VAL A 76 7.82 1.84 4.95
CA VAL A 76 8.65 0.75 5.51
C VAL A 76 9.07 1.07 6.93
N ALA A 77 8.77 0.16 7.86
CA ALA A 77 9.29 0.19 9.23
C ALA A 77 10.32 -0.92 9.46
N HIS A 78 11.33 -0.64 10.28
CA HIS A 78 12.42 -1.55 10.64
C HIS A 78 12.46 -1.80 12.15
N THR A 79 12.84 -3.01 12.55
CA THR A 79 13.23 -3.34 13.91
C THR A 79 14.39 -4.34 13.90
N ALA A 80 15.28 -4.24 14.89
CA ALA A 80 16.36 -5.22 15.09
C ALA A 80 15.93 -6.42 15.97
N ALA A 81 14.75 -6.37 16.60
CA ALA A 81 14.37 -7.28 17.69
C ALA A 81 12.94 -7.81 17.58
N MET A 82 12.56 -8.27 16.38
CA MET A 82 11.29 -8.95 16.14
C MET A 82 11.26 -10.33 16.83
N PRO A 83 10.24 -10.65 17.65
CA PRO A 83 10.18 -11.91 18.38
C PRO A 83 10.22 -13.13 17.45
N GLY A 84 11.20 -14.00 17.68
CA GLY A 84 11.39 -15.24 16.91
C GLY A 84 12.01 -15.06 15.52
N THR A 85 12.33 -13.83 15.10
CA THR A 85 12.92 -13.53 13.78
C THR A 85 14.24 -12.76 13.90
N GLY A 86 14.37 -11.86 14.88
CA GLY A 86 15.52 -10.94 14.97
C GLY A 86 15.26 -9.69 14.15
N GLU A 87 16.17 -9.33 13.25
CA GLU A 87 15.99 -8.17 12.37
C GLU A 87 14.83 -8.37 11.39
N ALA A 88 14.00 -7.34 11.22
CA ALA A 88 12.83 -7.41 10.35
C ALA A 88 12.47 -6.04 9.76
N TYR A 89 11.90 -6.07 8.56
CA TYR A 89 11.26 -4.94 7.91
C TYR A 89 9.78 -5.27 7.67
N VAL A 90 8.91 -4.29 7.87
CA VAL A 90 7.50 -4.36 7.50
C VAL A 90 7.25 -3.32 6.42
N VAL A 91 6.91 -3.79 5.23
CA VAL A 91 6.38 -2.95 4.14
C VAL A 91 4.87 -2.91 4.32
N ALA A 92 4.35 -1.75 4.70
CA ALA A 92 2.93 -1.56 4.98
C ALA A 92 2.29 -0.77 3.84
N LEU A 93 1.17 -1.28 3.34
CA LEU A 93 0.38 -0.69 2.26
C LEU A 93 -1.04 -0.43 2.77
N SER A 94 -1.64 0.69 2.37
CA SER A 94 -3.07 0.93 2.60
C SER A 94 -3.91 0.03 1.69
N ALA A 95 -5.11 -0.29 2.15
CA ALA A 95 -6.16 -0.80 1.29
C ALA A 95 -6.88 0.37 0.61
N THR A 96 -7.89 0.04 -0.20
CA THR A 96 -8.86 0.97 -0.82
C THR A 96 -9.36 1.99 0.20
N ASN A 97 -9.26 3.27 -0.12
CA ASN A 97 -9.97 4.30 0.63
C ASN A 97 -11.45 4.24 0.27
N SER A 98 -12.28 3.74 1.19
CA SER A 98 -13.72 3.56 0.94
C SER A 98 -14.48 4.85 0.62
N ARG A 99 -13.87 6.02 0.84
CA ARG A 99 -14.43 7.35 0.49
C ARG A 99 -14.04 7.81 -0.92
N SER A 100 -13.04 7.19 -1.54
CA SER A 100 -12.52 7.53 -2.86
C SER A 100 -13.27 6.74 -3.94
N LEU A 101 -14.09 7.43 -4.74
CA LEU A 101 -14.74 6.81 -5.90
C LEU A 101 -13.72 6.35 -6.95
N TYR A 102 -12.56 7.01 -7.03
CA TYR A 102 -11.50 6.60 -7.95
C TYR A 102 -10.93 5.23 -7.57
N ASP A 103 -10.65 4.98 -6.28
CA ASP A 103 -10.13 3.69 -5.84
C ASP A 103 -11.10 2.57 -6.18
N TRP A 104 -12.40 2.79 -5.96
CA TRP A 104 -13.41 1.79 -6.31
C TRP A 104 -13.55 1.55 -7.82
N PHE A 105 -13.80 2.61 -8.60
CA PHE A 105 -14.21 2.45 -10.00
C PHE A 105 -13.04 2.48 -10.98
N GLY A 106 -11.98 3.21 -10.66
CA GLY A 106 -10.80 3.38 -11.49
C GLY A 106 -9.71 2.35 -11.19
N GLU A 107 -9.54 1.95 -9.93
CA GLU A 107 -8.54 0.94 -9.55
C GLU A 107 -9.18 -0.45 -9.40
N ASP A 108 -10.12 -0.61 -8.46
CA ASP A 108 -10.62 -1.93 -8.05
C ASP A 108 -11.54 -2.60 -9.09
N PHE A 109 -12.30 -1.81 -9.88
CA PHE A 109 -13.18 -2.34 -10.92
C PHE A 109 -12.54 -2.43 -12.31
N ASP A 110 -11.30 -1.97 -12.50
CA ASP A 110 -10.57 -2.11 -13.77
C ASP A 110 -9.95 -3.51 -13.94
N VAL A 111 -10.81 -4.53 -13.86
CA VAL A 111 -10.44 -5.95 -13.95
C VAL A 111 -10.74 -6.57 -15.32
N ALA A 112 -11.24 -5.76 -16.26
CA ALA A 112 -11.56 -6.21 -17.62
C ALA A 112 -10.31 -6.43 -18.49
N SER A 113 -9.17 -5.86 -18.10
CA SER A 113 -7.89 -5.98 -18.78
C SER A 113 -6.85 -6.62 -17.86
N SER A 114 -5.94 -7.40 -18.44
CA SER A 114 -4.89 -8.09 -17.68
C SER A 114 -3.55 -8.01 -18.39
N VAL A 115 -2.49 -8.28 -17.65
CA VAL A 115 -1.13 -8.39 -18.18
C VAL A 115 -0.59 -9.77 -17.86
N ASP A 116 0.25 -10.29 -18.74
CA ASP A 116 1.00 -11.50 -18.44
C ASP A 116 2.11 -11.17 -17.43
N PHE A 117 1.95 -11.69 -16.21
CA PHE A 117 2.89 -11.44 -15.11
C PHE A 117 4.33 -11.87 -15.44
N ALA A 118 4.52 -12.88 -16.30
CA ALA A 118 5.85 -13.36 -16.66
C ALA A 118 6.61 -12.42 -17.59
N SER A 119 5.88 -11.55 -18.32
CA SER A 119 6.44 -10.70 -19.38
C SER A 119 6.13 -9.22 -19.19
N PHE A 120 5.32 -8.86 -18.19
CA PHE A 120 4.98 -7.49 -17.87
C PHE A 120 6.19 -6.72 -17.34
N ASN A 121 6.52 -5.61 -18.01
CA ASN A 121 7.48 -4.64 -17.50
C ASN A 121 6.72 -3.52 -16.77
N PRO A 122 6.71 -3.51 -15.42
CA PRO A 122 5.97 -2.51 -14.65
C PRO A 122 6.50 -1.07 -14.85
N SER A 123 7.70 -0.91 -15.40
CA SER A 123 8.32 0.39 -15.69
C SER A 123 8.06 0.88 -17.12
N ALA A 124 7.44 0.09 -17.99
CA ALA A 124 7.26 0.43 -19.40
C ALA A 124 6.02 1.28 -19.70
N SER A 125 5.24 1.67 -18.68
CA SER A 125 4.01 2.48 -18.80
C SER A 125 2.97 1.96 -19.80
N SER A 126 3.09 0.69 -20.23
CA SER A 126 2.20 0.11 -21.23
C SER A 126 0.87 -0.25 -20.57
N ALA A 127 -0.23 0.31 -21.06
CA ALA A 127 -1.56 0.04 -20.54
C ALA A 127 -1.91 -1.46 -20.69
N PRO A 128 -2.63 -2.06 -19.72
CA PRO A 128 -3.15 -3.42 -19.86
C PRO A 128 -4.10 -3.49 -21.06
N ILE A 129 -4.12 -4.64 -21.75
CA ILE A 129 -5.00 -4.87 -22.92
C ILE A 129 -6.07 -5.88 -22.50
N ALA A 130 -7.32 -5.60 -22.85
CA ALA A 130 -8.43 -6.52 -22.61
C ALA A 130 -8.18 -7.88 -23.27
N LEU A 131 -8.57 -8.98 -22.60
CA LEU A 131 -8.38 -10.36 -23.09
C LEU A 131 -9.25 -10.72 -24.32
N LEU A 132 -9.75 -9.75 -25.09
CA LEU A 132 -10.74 -9.97 -26.14
C LEU A 132 -10.18 -10.08 -27.56
N GLU A 133 -8.89 -9.87 -27.81
CA GLU A 133 -8.35 -9.94 -29.17
C GLU A 133 -7.19 -10.92 -29.40
N SER A 134 -6.42 -11.32 -28.37
CA SER A 134 -5.21 -12.13 -28.59
C SER A 134 -5.47 -13.64 -28.76
N MET A 135 -6.60 -14.16 -28.25
CA MET A 135 -6.95 -15.59 -28.36
C MET A 135 -7.76 -15.93 -29.61
N ALA A 136 -8.50 -14.98 -30.20
CA ALA A 136 -9.29 -15.22 -31.41
C ALA A 136 -8.40 -15.44 -32.65
N ASN A 137 -7.27 -14.73 -32.75
CA ASN A 137 -6.37 -14.83 -33.91
C ASN A 137 -5.46 -16.07 -33.91
N THR A 138 -5.34 -16.76 -32.78
CA THR A 138 -4.46 -17.94 -32.65
C THR A 138 -5.24 -19.25 -32.80
N LEU A 139 -6.53 -19.29 -32.45
CA LEU A 139 -7.36 -20.49 -32.61
C LEU A 139 -7.88 -20.71 -34.04
N PHE A 140 -8.11 -19.66 -34.83
CA PHE A 140 -8.67 -19.78 -36.20
C PHE A 140 -7.62 -19.95 -37.32
N LYS A 141 -6.32 -19.95 -37.01
CA LYS A 141 -5.24 -20.23 -37.99
C LYS A 141 -4.75 -21.68 -37.95
N ARG A 142 -5.42 -22.57 -37.21
CA ARG A 142 -5.10 -24.01 -37.10
C ARG A 142 -6.27 -24.94 -37.41
N LEU A 143 -7.26 -24.45 -38.16
CA LEU A 143 -8.28 -25.26 -38.86
C LEU A 143 -8.18 -24.93 -40.36
#